data_AF-A0A956KAB8-F1
#
_entry.id   AF-A0A956KAB8-F1
#
_cell.length_a   1.000
_cell.length_b   1.000
_cell.length_c   1.000
_cell.angle_alpha   90.00
_cell.angle_beta   90.00
_cell.angle_gamma   90.00
#
_symmetry.space_group_name_H-M   'P 1'
#
loop_
_entity.id
_entity.type
_entity.pdbx_description
1 polymer ?
#
loop_
_entity_poly.entity_id
_entity_poly.type
_entity_poly.pdbx_seq_one_letter_code
_entity_poly.pdbx_strand_id
1 'polypeptide(L)' 'ETSGKLDHTKISAVLAGEMQTREITPEEKSVWLDRFTDLMGEPGPEEEAFFADRRRRGLGVGLDEKGNLVHAEPDPAA' A
#
# COMPACT_ATOMS: atom_id res chain seq x y z
N GLU A 1 -32.22 -1.34 10.39
CA GLU A 1 -31.08 -1.39 9.46
C GLU A 1 -30.84 0.01 8.93
N THR A 2 -29.74 0.67 9.29
CA THR A 2 -29.38 2.01 8.76
C THR A 2 -28.37 1.87 7.63
N SER A 3 -28.73 1.10 6.61
CA SER A 3 -27.92 0.87 5.40
C SER A 3 -27.81 2.10 4.47
N GLY A 4 -28.02 3.32 4.98
CA GLY A 4 -28.22 4.53 4.15
C GLY A 4 -27.43 5.78 4.56
N LYS A 5 -26.40 5.68 5.41
CA LYS A 5 -25.64 6.85 5.90
C LYS A 5 -24.12 6.80 5.70
N LEU A 6 -23.60 5.82 4.96
CA LEU A 6 -22.17 5.81 4.62
C LEU A 6 -21.92 6.81 3.51
N ASP A 7 -21.25 7.92 3.83
CA ASP A 7 -20.87 8.92 2.83
C ASP A 7 -19.52 8.51 2.22
N HIS A 8 -19.60 7.80 1.08
CA HIS A 8 -18.42 7.32 0.38
C HIS A 8 -17.49 8.46 -0.08
N THR A 9 -18.04 9.66 -0.31
CA THR A 9 -17.24 10.85 -0.66
C THR A 9 -16.33 11.23 0.49
N LYS A 10 -16.85 11.24 1.73
CA LYS A 10 -16.03 11.51 2.91
C LYS A 10 -14.98 10.45 3.13
N ILE A 11 -15.32 9.18 2.96
CA ILE A 11 -14.35 8.08 3.09
C ILE A 11 -13.20 8.25 2.09
N SER A 12 -13.51 8.58 0.82
CA SER A 12 -12.50 8.86 -0.20
C SER A 12 -11.65 10.09 0.13
N ALA A 13 -12.25 11.19 0.60
CA ALA A 13 -11.52 12.40 0.99
C ALA A 13 -10.55 12.14 2.17
N VAL A 14 -10.94 11.30 3.13
CA VAL A 14 -10.05 10.90 4.23
C VAL A 14 -8.93 9.97 3.74
N LEU A 15 -9.21 9.05 2.80
CA LEU A 15 -8.17 8.22 2.17
C LEU A 15 -7.14 9.05 1.38
N ALA A 16 -7.60 10.10 0.70
CA ALA A 16 -6.73 11.03 -0.02
C ALA A 16 -5.96 12.00 0.92
N GLY A 17 -6.24 11.99 2.21
CA GLY A 17 -5.66 12.91 3.19
C GLY A 17 -6.22 14.34 3.13
N GLU A 18 -7.29 14.56 2.37
CA GLU A 18 -7.95 15.86 2.21
C GLU A 18 -8.88 16.20 3.39
N MET A 19 -9.28 15.18 4.17
CA MET A 19 -10.16 15.30 5.32
C MET A 19 -9.62 14.47 6.49
N GLN A 20 -9.89 14.89 7.74
CA GLN A 20 -9.36 14.17 8.90
C GLN A 20 -10.25 13.01 9.32
N THR A 21 -9.65 11.91 9.80
CA THR A 21 -10.37 10.72 10.29
C THR A 21 -11.29 10.96 11.49
N ARG A 22 -11.15 12.11 12.18
CA ARG A 22 -12.06 12.53 13.26
C ARG A 22 -13.38 13.13 12.76
N GLU A 23 -13.46 13.43 11.46
CA GLU A 23 -14.61 14.10 10.84
C GLU A 23 -15.61 13.12 10.21
N ILE A 24 -15.33 11.82 10.28
CA ILE A 24 -16.21 10.73 9.85
C ILE A 24 -16.79 9.98 11.06
N THR A 25 -17.97 9.40 10.87
CA THR A 25 -18.65 8.59 11.87
C THR A 25 -17.88 7.29 12.19
N PRO A 26 -18.13 6.65 13.34
CA PRO A 26 -17.51 5.37 13.66
C PRO A 26 -17.78 4.26 12.63
N GLU A 27 -18.98 4.26 12.01
CA GLU A 27 -19.34 3.32 10.94
C GLU A 27 -18.49 3.56 9.69
N GLU A 28 -18.38 4.81 9.24
CA GLU A 28 -17.52 5.21 8.13
C GLU A 28 -16.04 4.92 8.42
N LYS A 29 -15.61 5.12 9.68
CA LYS A 29 -14.23 4.85 10.11
C LYS A 29 -13.87 3.37 10.00
N SER A 30 -14.81 2.47 10.27
CA SER A 30 -14.58 1.03 10.08
C SER A 30 -14.33 0.69 8.61
N VAL A 31 -15.12 1.26 7.69
CA VAL A 31 -14.98 1.05 6.25
C VAL A 31 -13.69 1.71 5.72
N TRP A 32 -13.40 2.92 6.20
CA TRP A 32 -12.15 3.63 5.89
C TRP A 32 -10.93 2.81 6.33
N LEU A 33 -10.93 2.22 7.52
CA LEU A 33 -9.79 1.46 8.05
C LEU A 33 -9.52 0.19 7.24
N ASP A 34 -10.57 -0.52 6.84
CA ASP A 34 -10.46 -1.71 5.98
C ASP A 34 -9.83 -1.35 4.64
N ARG A 35 -10.38 -0.33 3.96
CA ARG A 35 -9.86 0.22 2.70
C ARG A 35 -8.42 0.72 2.81
N PHE A 36 -8.11 1.43 3.90
CA PHE A 36 -6.77 1.93 4.15
C PHE A 36 -5.77 0.79 4.32
N THR A 37 -6.15 -0.26 5.06
CA THR A 37 -5.27 -1.42 5.27
C THR A 37 -5.04 -2.18 3.98
N ASP A 38 -6.07 -2.35 3.15
CA ASP A 38 -5.98 -2.97 1.82
C ASP A 38 -5.03 -2.18 0.91
N LEU A 39 -5.22 -0.86 0.80
CA LEU A 39 -4.37 0.04 0.00
C LEU A 39 -2.90 0.09 0.46
N MET A 40 -2.65 -0.07 1.77
CA MET A 40 -1.29 -0.09 2.32
C MET A 40 -0.67 -1.50 2.31
N GLY A 41 -1.48 -2.54 2.08
CA GLY A 41 -1.03 -3.93 2.05
C GLY A 41 -0.48 -4.37 0.70
N GLU A 42 -0.90 -3.71 -0.38
CA GLU A 42 -0.45 -3.99 -1.73
C GLU A 42 0.46 -2.86 -2.26
N PRO A 43 1.56 -3.20 -2.96
CA PRO A 43 2.42 -2.19 -3.56
C PRO A 43 1.67 -1.47 -4.68
N GLY A 44 1.81 -0.14 -4.74
CA GLY A 44 1.29 0.64 -5.87
C GLY A 44 2.11 0.42 -7.15
N PRO A 45 1.61 0.83 -8.32
CA PRO A 45 2.28 0.60 -9.61
C PRO A 45 3.67 1.26 -9.70
N GLU A 46 3.84 2.42 -9.07
CA GLU A 46 5.13 3.11 -8.98
C GLU A 46 6.12 2.33 -8.09
N GLU A 47 5.63 1.76 -6.99
CA GLU A 47 6.43 0.95 -6.08
C GLU A 47 6.83 -0.37 -6.76
N GLU A 48 5.91 -1.04 -7.43
CA GLU A 48 6.19 -2.23 -8.24
C GLU A 48 7.25 -1.95 -9.32
N ALA A 49 7.10 -0.85 -10.07
CA ALA A 49 8.04 -0.45 -11.11
C ALA A 49 9.43 -0.13 -10.53
N PHE A 50 9.49 0.58 -9.40
CA PHE A 50 10.73 0.87 -8.69
C PHE A 50 11.45 -0.41 -8.27
N PHE A 51 10.74 -1.34 -7.63
CA PHE A 51 11.33 -2.60 -7.19
C PHE A 51 11.65 -3.54 -8.37
N ALA A 52 10.93 -3.46 -9.49
CA ALA A 52 11.27 -4.19 -10.71
C ALA A 52 12.59 -3.71 -11.32
N ASP A 53 12.80 -2.39 -11.45
CA ASP A 53 14.09 -1.82 -11.89
C ASP A 53 15.21 -2.24 -10.94
N ARG A 54 14.95 -2.18 -9.64
CA ARG A 54 15.92 -2.55 -8.61
C ARG A 54 16.34 -4.02 -8.72
N ARG A 55 15.38 -4.93 -8.92
CA ARG A 55 15.65 -6.37 -9.16
C ARG A 55 16.46 -6.57 -10.44
N ARG A 56 16.06 -5.93 -11.56
CA ARG A 56 16.78 -6.00 -12.84
C ARG A 56 18.25 -5.60 -12.71
N ARG A 57 18.53 -4.57 -11.91
CA ARG A 57 19.90 -4.03 -11.71
C ARG A 57 20.72 -4.81 -10.67
N GLY A 58 20.22 -5.92 -10.13
CA GLY A 58 20.89 -6.64 -9.05
C GLY A 58 20.95 -5.88 -7.71
N LEU A 59 20.17 -4.80 -7.58
CA LEU A 59 20.13 -3.95 -6.39
C LEU A 59 19.08 -4.41 -5.37
N GLY A 60 18.30 -5.44 -5.71
CA GLY A 60 17.37 -6.08 -4.78
C GLY A 60 18.15 -6.69 -3.63
N VAL A 61 17.80 -6.29 -2.40
CA VAL A 61 18.35 -6.88 -1.18
C VAL A 61 17.21 -7.43 -0.33
N GLY A 62 17.27 -8.73 -0.07
CA GLY A 62 16.49 -9.40 0.97
C GLY A 62 17.45 -9.97 2.03
N LEU A 63 16.94 -10.49 3.12
CA LEU A 63 17.75 -11.29 4.03
C LEU A 63 17.51 -12.77 3.73
N ASP A 64 18.58 -13.57 3.64
CA ASP A 64 18.45 -15.03 3.65
C ASP A 64 18.02 -15.51 5.04
N GLU A 65 17.78 -16.82 5.19
CA GLU A 65 17.43 -17.45 6.47
C GLU A 65 18.50 -17.24 7.57
N LYS A 66 19.71 -16.80 7.19
CA LYS A 66 20.84 -16.52 8.09
C LYS A 66 21.05 -15.03 8.34
N GLY A 67 20.20 -14.15 7.79
CA GLY A 67 20.29 -12.70 7.95
C GLY A 67 21.34 -12.03 7.05
N ASN A 68 21.83 -12.68 6.00
CA ASN A 68 22.75 -12.07 5.03
C ASN A 68 21.97 -11.40 3.90
N LEU A 69 22.52 -10.32 3.35
CA LEU A 69 21.95 -9.65 2.18
C LEU A 69 22.00 -10.58 0.96
N VAL A 70 20.83 -10.96 0.46
CA VAL A 70 20.67 -11.65 -0.82
C VAL A 70 20.68 -10.60 -1.92
N HIS A 71 21.66 -10.66 -2.79
CA HIS A 71 21.71 -9.86 -4.00
C HIS A 71 20.94 -10.59 -5.11
N ALA A 72 20.06 -9.87 -5.82
CA ALA A 72 19.53 -10.40 -7.07
C ALA A 72 20.69 -10.61 -8.06
N GLU A 73 20.80 -11.80 -8.64
CA GLU A 73 21.78 -12.04 -9.70
C GLU A 73 21.49 -11.08 -10.87
N PRO A 74 22.51 -10.40 -11.42
CA PRO A 74 22.29 -9.53 -12.57
C PRO A 74 21.74 -10.35 -13.72
N ASP A 75 20.68 -9.87 -14.35
CA ASP A 75 20.17 -10.48 -15.57
C ASP A 75 21.28 -10.47 -16.64
N PRO A 76 21.68 -11.63 -17.20
CA PRO A 76 22.79 -11.69 -18.15
C PRO A 76 22.48 -11.05 -19.52
N ALA A 77 21.27 -10.50 -19.71
CA ALA A 77 20.86 -9.81 -20.93
C ALA A 77 20.61 -8.29 -20.73
N ALA A 78 21.02 -7.72 -19.60
CA ALA A 78 20.95 -6.27 -19.32
C ALA A 78 22.10 -5.45 -19.94
#